data_AF-A0A3D1CSX8-F1
#
_entry.id   AF-A0A3D1CSX8-F1
#
_cell.length_a   1.000
_cell.length_b   1.000
_cell.length_c   1.000
_cell.angle_alpha   90.00
_cell.angle_beta   90.00
_cell.angle_gamma   90.00
#
_symmetry.space_group_name_H-M   'P 1'
#
loop_
_entity.id
_entity.type
_entity.pdbx_description
1 polymer ?
#
loop_
_entity_poly.entity_id
_entity_poly.type
_entity_poly.pdbx_seq_one_letter_code
_entity_poly.pdbx_strand_id
1 'polypeptide(L)'
;MKICLFSPYVPKHLGGGEKYLFDVAAILLKLHHQVFLAVASAKKLTEVEKQQIRLKYQAFISQDLTELQITEAPLFESKSGWQKLLWTAQFEVLYYQTDGSLFFSLARKNILHLQIPFTSPKNHWVDRLKLLNWPTKNANSEFTRQVVSKAWKTPIQFVHYPMIQPLLQPSEIAVCLQAKQPIILNVGRFFRQLHCKHQEILVQSFTRLCQQFPQVLRGWKLVCIGTVEDEAYATEIKALAKHFPVEFIHDASREKLMTYYKKASIYWHATGFGENPRKNPEKMEHFGISTVEAMSAGAAPVVIGQGGQLEILRDLPAWSWQTQAELEAKTLTLIKNQPQLRTVQLQAIKAAKYYSPERFAETLKKMLA
;
A
#
# COMPACT_ATOMS: atom_id res chain seq x y z
N MET A 1 -14.15 -1.19 -23.56
CA MET A 1 -14.29 0.26 -23.34
C MET A 1 -12.95 0.95 -23.57
N LYS A 2 -12.97 2.24 -23.93
CA LYS A 2 -11.80 3.12 -23.95
C LYS A 2 -11.61 3.78 -22.59
N ILE A 3 -10.65 3.30 -21.80
CA ILE A 3 -10.46 3.68 -20.38
C ILE A 3 -9.13 4.43 -20.21
N CYS A 4 -9.19 5.60 -19.61
CA CYS A 4 -8.02 6.40 -19.25
C CYS A 4 -7.75 6.33 -17.75
N LEU A 5 -6.51 6.04 -17.37
CA LEU A 5 -5.99 6.09 -16.01
C LEU A 5 -5.10 7.33 -15.88
N PHE A 6 -5.35 8.14 -14.86
CA PHE A 6 -4.56 9.34 -14.59
C PHE A 6 -4.16 9.42 -13.12
N SER A 7 -2.90 9.76 -12.86
CA SER A 7 -2.36 10.03 -11.53
C SER A 7 -1.26 11.09 -11.63
N PRO A 8 -1.26 12.13 -10.78
CA PRO A 8 -0.23 13.17 -10.78
C PRO A 8 1.13 12.65 -10.30
N TYR A 9 1.15 11.45 -9.71
CA TYR A 9 2.36 10.81 -9.19
C TYR A 9 3.14 10.02 -10.26
N VAL A 10 2.50 9.72 -11.39
CA VAL A 10 3.11 8.98 -12.51
C VAL A 10 3.77 9.95 -13.49
N PRO A 11 5.00 9.67 -13.98
CA PRO A 11 5.78 8.43 -13.85
C PRO A 11 6.88 8.49 -12.76
N LYS A 12 6.77 9.41 -11.79
CA LYS A 12 7.88 9.77 -10.89
C LYS A 12 8.11 8.74 -9.80
N HIS A 13 7.04 8.33 -9.13
CA HIS A 13 7.12 7.52 -7.91
C HIS A 13 6.96 6.01 -8.15
N LEU A 14 7.47 5.22 -7.21
CA LEU A 14 7.28 3.77 -7.11
C LEU A 14 6.87 3.44 -5.67
N GLY A 15 5.57 3.34 -5.43
CA GLY A 15 5.02 3.05 -4.11
C GLY A 15 3.72 2.26 -4.17
N GLY A 16 3.05 2.14 -3.02
CA GLY A 16 1.80 1.40 -2.91
C GLY A 16 0.67 1.98 -3.76
N GLY A 17 0.65 3.30 -3.94
CA GLY A 17 -0.33 3.98 -4.78
C GLY A 17 -0.15 3.69 -6.27
N GLU A 18 1.09 3.73 -6.77
CA GLU A 18 1.36 3.35 -8.16
C GLU A 18 1.11 1.86 -8.36
N LYS A 19 1.54 1.00 -7.43
CA LYS A 19 1.23 -0.43 -7.49
C LYS A 19 -0.28 -0.64 -7.67
N TYR A 20 -1.10 0.02 -6.86
CA TYR A 20 -2.55 -0.05 -6.96
C TYR A 20 -3.09 0.39 -8.33
N LEU A 21 -2.63 1.54 -8.86
CA LEU A 21 -3.09 2.04 -10.17
C LEU A 21 -2.77 1.06 -11.30
N PHE A 22 -1.58 0.48 -11.26
CA PHE A 22 -1.16 -0.46 -12.29
C PHE A 22 -1.77 -1.86 -12.10
N ASP A 23 -2.16 -2.23 -10.87
CA ASP A 23 -3.04 -3.38 -10.65
C ASP A 23 -4.42 -3.15 -11.30
N VAL A 24 -4.98 -1.93 -11.21
CA VAL A 24 -6.18 -1.54 -11.97
C VAL A 24 -5.91 -1.71 -13.48
N ALA A 25 -4.81 -1.15 -14.00
CA ALA A 25 -4.46 -1.27 -15.41
C ALA A 25 -4.39 -2.73 -15.89
N ALA A 26 -3.67 -3.58 -15.16
CA ALA A 26 -3.49 -4.98 -15.51
C ALA A 26 -4.82 -5.76 -15.53
N ILE A 27 -5.73 -5.51 -14.58
CA ILE A 27 -7.06 -6.14 -14.59
C ILE A 27 -7.90 -5.64 -15.77
N LEU A 28 -7.88 -4.33 -16.07
CA LEU A 28 -8.64 -3.79 -17.21
C LEU A 28 -8.14 -4.36 -18.55
N LEU A 29 -6.83 -4.54 -18.71
CA LEU A 29 -6.24 -5.20 -19.88
C LEU A 29 -6.69 -6.67 -19.99
N LYS A 30 -6.67 -7.42 -18.88
CA LYS A 30 -7.19 -8.80 -18.83
C LYS A 30 -8.69 -8.90 -19.15
N LEU A 31 -9.45 -7.81 -18.99
CA LEU A 31 -10.86 -7.70 -19.37
C LEU A 31 -11.03 -7.20 -20.82
N HIS A 32 -9.97 -7.19 -21.62
CA HIS A 32 -9.96 -6.79 -23.02
C HIS A 32 -10.46 -5.34 -23.25
N HIS A 33 -10.16 -4.44 -22.31
CA HIS A 33 -10.41 -3.01 -22.50
C HIS A 33 -9.20 -2.32 -23.15
N GLN A 34 -9.46 -1.23 -23.87
CA GLN A 34 -8.40 -0.38 -24.39
C GLN A 34 -7.99 0.60 -23.29
N VAL A 35 -6.82 0.36 -22.68
CA VAL A 35 -6.35 1.11 -21.50
C VAL A 35 -5.27 2.12 -21.88
N PHE A 36 -5.48 3.36 -21.46
CA PHE A 36 -4.56 4.48 -21.64
C PHE A 36 -4.05 4.97 -20.30
N LEU A 37 -2.73 5.04 -20.13
CA LEU A 37 -2.10 5.77 -19.05
C LEU A 37 -1.82 7.20 -19.51
N ALA A 38 -2.44 8.16 -18.84
CA ALA A 38 -2.26 9.57 -19.09
C ALA A 38 -1.10 10.13 -18.25
N VAL A 39 -0.12 10.74 -18.92
CA VAL A 39 1.06 11.36 -18.29
C VAL A 39 1.02 12.86 -18.53
N ALA A 40 1.04 13.66 -17.45
CA ALA A 40 1.13 15.11 -17.56
C ALA A 40 2.53 15.49 -18.07
N SER A 41 2.61 16.07 -19.27
CA SER A 41 3.87 16.44 -19.91
C SER A 41 3.68 17.56 -20.93
N ALA A 42 4.37 18.69 -20.72
CA ALA A 42 4.30 19.84 -21.61
C ALA A 42 4.90 19.54 -23.00
N LYS A 43 5.79 18.53 -23.07
CA LYS A 43 6.41 18.06 -24.30
C LYS A 43 5.74 16.75 -24.75
N LYS A 44 5.63 16.57 -26.06
CA LYS A 44 5.21 15.29 -26.65
C LYS A 44 6.22 14.21 -26.26
N LEU A 45 5.72 13.09 -25.75
CA LEU A 45 6.56 11.95 -25.37
C LEU A 45 6.93 11.17 -26.63
N THR A 46 8.20 10.85 -26.78
CA THR A 46 8.69 9.93 -27.80
C THR A 46 8.21 8.51 -27.50
N GLU A 47 8.16 7.65 -28.52
CA GLU A 47 7.79 6.24 -28.32
C GLU A 47 8.78 5.50 -27.41
N VAL A 48 10.05 5.91 -27.40
CA VAL A 48 11.07 5.39 -26.48
C VAL A 48 10.74 5.73 -25.02
N GLU A 49 10.38 6.99 -24.72
CA GLU A 49 10.00 7.40 -23.37
C GLU A 49 8.73 6.67 -22.90
N LYS A 50 7.74 6.51 -23.79
CA LYS A 50 6.53 5.74 -23.49
C LYS A 50 6.88 4.29 -23.17
N GLN A 51 7.74 3.66 -23.98
CA GLN A 51 8.18 2.29 -23.73
C GLN A 51 8.93 2.17 -22.40
N GLN A 52 9.80 3.12 -22.07
CA GLN A 52 10.52 3.14 -20.79
C GLN A 52 9.57 3.24 -19.59
N ILE A 53 8.56 4.11 -19.63
CA ILE A 53 7.56 4.23 -18.56
C ILE A 53 6.81 2.90 -18.40
N ARG A 54 6.37 2.28 -19.50
CA ARG A 54 5.67 0.99 -19.47
C ARG A 54 6.55 -0.11 -18.86
N LEU A 55 7.78 -0.25 -19.33
CA LEU A 55 8.73 -1.25 -18.83
C LEU A 55 9.07 -1.04 -17.35
N LYS A 56 9.25 0.21 -16.91
CA LYS A 56 9.47 0.56 -15.50
C LYS A 56 8.36 0.01 -14.60
N TYR A 57 7.11 0.27 -14.95
CA TYR A 57 5.97 -0.16 -14.12
C TYR A 57 5.63 -1.64 -14.27
N GLN A 58 5.84 -2.22 -15.46
CA GLN A 58 5.74 -3.67 -15.67
C GLN A 58 6.73 -4.44 -14.80
N ALA A 59 7.99 -3.99 -14.73
CA ALA A 59 8.99 -4.58 -13.85
C ALA A 59 8.61 -4.41 -12.36
N PHE A 60 8.14 -3.22 -11.99
CA PHE A 60 7.77 -2.89 -10.61
C PHE A 60 6.64 -3.77 -10.04
N ILE A 61 5.57 -4.00 -10.81
CA ILE A 61 4.41 -4.80 -10.36
C ILE A 61 4.49 -6.27 -10.75
N SER A 62 5.44 -6.64 -11.63
CA SER A 62 5.59 -7.99 -12.19
C SER A 62 4.31 -8.52 -12.87
N GLN A 63 3.63 -7.67 -13.64
CA GLN A 63 2.46 -8.03 -14.44
C GLN A 63 2.60 -7.50 -15.86
N ASP A 64 1.98 -8.20 -16.80
CA ASP A 64 1.96 -7.81 -18.20
C ASP A 64 1.19 -6.49 -18.39
N LEU A 65 1.89 -5.48 -18.91
CA LEU A 65 1.34 -4.19 -19.31
C LEU A 65 1.62 -3.92 -20.79
N THR A 66 1.97 -4.91 -21.60
CA THR A 66 2.40 -4.75 -23.01
C THR A 66 1.40 -3.94 -23.84
N GLU A 67 0.11 -4.20 -23.64
CA GLU A 67 -0.99 -3.52 -24.32
C GLU A 67 -1.36 -2.14 -23.74
N LEU A 68 -0.74 -1.72 -22.62
CA LEU A 68 -0.96 -0.40 -22.04
C LEU A 68 -0.45 0.69 -22.98
N GLN A 69 -1.37 1.58 -23.38
CA GLN A 69 -1.05 2.74 -24.23
C GLN A 69 -0.69 3.92 -23.35
N ILE A 70 0.32 4.71 -23.71
CA ILE A 70 0.68 5.93 -22.98
C ILE A 70 0.33 7.14 -23.82
N THR A 71 -0.39 8.08 -23.21
CA THR A 71 -0.83 9.32 -23.85
C THR A 71 -0.47 10.53 -22.99
N GLU A 72 -0.19 11.65 -23.63
CA GLU A 72 0.04 12.92 -22.97
C GLU A 72 -1.28 13.53 -22.51
N ALA A 73 -1.30 14.01 -21.27
CA ALA A 73 -2.44 14.66 -20.69
C ALA A 73 -2.18 16.16 -20.60
N PRO A 74 -3.05 17.05 -21.12
CA PRO A 74 -2.97 18.49 -20.87
C PRO A 74 -3.40 18.84 -19.43
N LEU A 75 -3.65 17.84 -18.57
CA LEU A 75 -4.14 17.98 -17.21
C LEU A 75 -3.02 18.56 -16.33
N PHE A 76 -3.36 19.54 -15.49
CA PHE A 76 -2.43 20.24 -14.59
C PHE A 76 -1.33 21.11 -15.24
N GLU A 77 -1.36 21.29 -16.56
CA GLU A 77 -0.56 22.31 -17.26
C GLU A 77 -1.27 23.67 -17.31
N SER A 78 -0.54 24.75 -17.64
CA SER A 78 -1.08 26.11 -17.86
C SER A 78 -1.98 26.25 -19.10
N LYS A 79 -2.35 25.13 -19.75
CA LYS A 79 -3.30 25.07 -20.88
C LYS A 79 -4.72 25.46 -20.47
N SER A 80 -5.47 26.00 -21.42
CA SER A 80 -6.85 26.49 -21.21
C SER A 80 -7.78 25.38 -20.74
N GLY A 81 -8.67 25.69 -19.79
CA GLY A 81 -9.58 24.70 -19.18
C GLY A 81 -10.44 23.93 -20.20
N TRP A 82 -10.78 24.56 -21.33
CA TRP A 82 -11.54 23.96 -22.42
C TRP A 82 -10.80 22.83 -23.14
N GLN A 83 -9.49 22.96 -23.35
CA GLN A 83 -8.69 21.90 -23.97
C GLN A 83 -8.63 20.65 -23.09
N LYS A 84 -8.55 20.84 -21.76
CA LYS A 84 -8.58 19.74 -20.79
C LYS A 84 -9.91 19.00 -20.84
N LEU A 85 -11.03 19.75 -20.85
CA LEU A 85 -12.38 19.20 -20.95
C LEU A 85 -12.58 18.39 -22.24
N LEU A 86 -12.27 18.98 -23.40
CA LEU A 86 -12.42 18.29 -24.69
C LEU A 86 -11.53 17.06 -24.81
N TRP A 87 -10.31 17.12 -24.27
CA TRP A 87 -9.41 15.97 -24.25
C TRP A 87 -10.00 14.80 -23.46
N THR A 88 -10.68 15.05 -22.33
CA THR A 88 -11.31 13.97 -21.55
C THR A 88 -12.54 13.36 -22.24
N ALA A 89 -13.22 14.10 -23.13
CA ALA A 89 -14.44 13.65 -23.82
C ALA A 89 -14.22 12.43 -24.74
N GLN A 90 -12.97 12.16 -25.13
CA GLN A 90 -12.63 11.04 -26.00
C GLN A 90 -12.65 9.67 -25.29
N PHE A 91 -12.82 9.64 -23.97
CA PHE A 91 -12.76 8.42 -23.16
C PHE A 91 -14.16 8.03 -22.66
N GLU A 92 -14.41 6.73 -22.62
CA GLU A 92 -15.65 6.19 -22.04
C GLU A 92 -15.56 6.19 -20.52
N VAL A 93 -14.38 5.89 -19.97
CA VAL A 93 -14.11 5.95 -18.54
C VAL A 93 -12.83 6.74 -18.29
N LEU A 94 -12.89 7.70 -17.38
CA LEU A 94 -11.71 8.32 -16.79
C LEU A 94 -11.59 7.89 -15.32
N TYR A 95 -10.52 7.20 -14.99
CA TYR A 95 -10.17 6.77 -13.64
C TYR A 95 -9.03 7.65 -13.11
N TYR A 96 -9.32 8.45 -12.10
CA TYR A 96 -8.40 9.43 -11.56
C TYR A 96 -7.99 9.10 -10.13
N GLN A 97 -6.73 8.79 -9.93
CA GLN A 97 -6.11 8.73 -8.61
C GLN A 97 -5.65 10.14 -8.21
N THR A 98 -6.36 10.73 -7.27
CA THR A 98 -6.17 12.15 -6.90
C THR A 98 -5.10 12.34 -5.82
N ASP A 99 -4.41 13.48 -5.91
CA ASP A 99 -3.57 14.07 -4.85
C ASP A 99 -4.35 15.06 -3.96
N GLY A 100 -5.68 15.03 -4.07
CA GLY A 100 -6.61 15.94 -3.40
C GLY A 100 -7.09 17.04 -4.33
N SER A 101 -6.46 17.26 -5.48
CA SER A 101 -6.94 18.20 -6.50
C SER A 101 -8.08 17.60 -7.32
N LEU A 102 -8.90 18.47 -7.92
CA LEU A 102 -10.06 18.09 -8.72
C LEU A 102 -10.12 18.94 -9.98
N PHE A 103 -10.59 18.34 -11.06
CA PHE A 103 -10.86 18.99 -12.34
C PHE A 103 -12.18 18.46 -12.92
N PHE A 104 -12.73 19.17 -13.90
CA PHE A 104 -13.90 18.72 -14.64
C PHE A 104 -13.48 17.80 -15.79
N SER A 105 -14.27 16.78 -16.06
CA SER A 105 -14.09 15.78 -17.11
C SER A 105 -15.40 15.56 -17.86
N LEU A 106 -15.30 15.48 -19.18
CA LEU A 106 -16.38 15.14 -20.10
C LEU A 106 -16.38 13.66 -20.53
N ALA A 107 -15.55 12.81 -19.91
CA ALA A 107 -15.64 11.37 -20.13
C ALA A 107 -17.04 10.85 -19.74
N ARG A 108 -17.54 9.82 -20.43
CA ARG A 108 -18.90 9.30 -20.19
C ARG A 108 -19.10 8.83 -18.74
N LYS A 109 -18.05 8.29 -18.13
CA LYS A 109 -18.00 7.89 -16.71
C LYS A 109 -16.71 8.38 -16.07
N ASN A 110 -16.84 8.99 -14.90
CA ASN A 110 -15.72 9.53 -14.12
C ASN A 110 -15.63 8.79 -12.78
N ILE A 111 -14.49 8.13 -12.54
CA ILE A 111 -14.20 7.38 -11.32
C ILE A 111 -13.05 8.07 -10.58
N LEU A 112 -13.27 8.43 -9.33
CA LEU A 112 -12.29 9.08 -8.47
C LEU A 112 -11.78 8.09 -7.42
N HIS A 113 -10.47 7.86 -7.40
CA HIS A 113 -9.79 7.02 -6.43
C HIS A 113 -9.04 7.86 -5.38
N LEU A 114 -9.31 7.56 -4.12
CA LEU A 114 -8.76 8.23 -2.95
C LEU A 114 -7.84 7.26 -2.20
N GLN A 115 -6.54 7.54 -2.22
CA GLN A 115 -5.56 6.72 -1.51
C GLN A 115 -4.99 7.38 -0.25
N ILE A 116 -5.13 8.71 -0.16
CA ILE A 116 -4.66 9.54 0.96
C ILE A 116 -5.89 9.99 1.76
N PRO A 117 -5.84 9.93 3.10
CA PRO A 117 -6.92 10.35 3.96
C PRO A 117 -7.00 11.89 4.06
N PHE A 118 -7.38 12.55 2.98
CA PHE A 118 -7.45 14.01 2.90
C PHE A 118 -8.41 14.60 3.94
N THR A 119 -7.91 15.57 4.71
CA THR A 119 -8.66 16.30 5.75
C THR A 119 -9.12 17.68 5.30
N SER A 120 -8.44 18.29 4.32
CA SER A 120 -8.81 19.60 3.80
C SER A 120 -10.20 19.56 3.15
N PRO A 121 -11.18 20.31 3.68
CA PRO A 121 -12.56 20.22 3.21
C PRO A 121 -12.74 20.87 1.83
N LYS A 122 -13.63 20.29 1.02
CA LYS A 122 -14.05 20.85 -0.27
C LYS A 122 -15.23 21.81 -0.09
N ASN A 123 -14.98 22.94 0.56
CA ASN A 123 -16.04 23.91 0.90
C ASN A 123 -16.37 24.88 -0.25
N HIS A 124 -15.43 25.12 -1.16
CA HIS A 124 -15.67 26.01 -2.29
C HIS A 124 -16.71 25.40 -3.25
N TRP A 125 -17.65 26.21 -3.73
CA TRP A 125 -18.73 25.75 -4.60
C TRP A 125 -18.22 25.08 -5.89
N VAL A 126 -17.10 25.57 -6.45
CA VAL A 126 -16.45 24.95 -7.63
C VAL A 126 -15.95 23.53 -7.32
N ASP A 127 -15.37 23.30 -6.15
CA ASP A 127 -14.93 21.96 -5.75
C ASP A 127 -16.12 21.02 -5.53
N ARG A 128 -17.25 21.54 -5.03
CA ARG A 128 -18.51 20.78 -4.92
C ARG A 128 -19.02 20.36 -6.29
N LEU A 129 -19.03 21.26 -7.26
CA LEU A 129 -19.43 20.93 -8.64
C LEU A 129 -18.48 19.92 -9.28
N LYS A 130 -17.16 20.07 -9.06
CA LYS A 130 -16.19 19.07 -9.52
C LYS A 130 -16.45 17.71 -8.87
N LEU A 131 -16.69 17.64 -7.55
CA LEU A 131 -17.03 16.39 -6.87
C LEU A 131 -18.29 15.72 -7.43
N LEU A 132 -19.29 16.49 -7.85
CA LEU A 132 -20.48 15.96 -8.52
C LEU A 132 -20.15 15.40 -9.92
N ASN A 133 -19.19 16.01 -10.63
CA ASN A 133 -18.69 15.50 -11.91
C ASN A 133 -17.87 14.20 -11.80
N TRP A 134 -17.49 13.79 -10.57
CA TRP A 134 -16.90 12.49 -10.26
C TRP A 134 -17.88 11.62 -9.46
N PRO A 135 -18.96 11.10 -10.06
CA PRO A 135 -20.05 10.44 -9.33
C PRO A 135 -19.59 9.15 -8.62
N THR A 136 -18.73 8.35 -9.26
CA THR A 136 -18.20 7.11 -8.67
C THR A 136 -16.93 7.41 -7.91
N LYS A 137 -16.94 7.19 -6.59
CA LYS A 137 -15.79 7.43 -5.70
C LYS A 137 -15.43 6.15 -4.97
N ASN A 138 -14.14 5.88 -4.88
CA ASN A 138 -13.63 4.75 -4.12
C ASN A 138 -12.40 5.13 -3.29
N ALA A 139 -12.18 4.39 -2.20
CA ALA A 139 -11.00 4.54 -1.35
C ALA A 139 -10.23 3.22 -1.24
N ASN A 140 -8.91 3.32 -1.01
CA ASN A 140 -8.03 2.15 -0.82
C ASN A 140 -8.25 1.40 0.51
N SER A 141 -8.96 2.00 1.47
CA SER A 141 -9.19 1.44 2.79
C SER A 141 -10.46 2.01 3.41
N GLU A 142 -10.99 1.32 4.42
CA GLU A 142 -12.06 1.88 5.24
C GLU A 142 -11.61 3.11 6.02
N PHE A 143 -10.35 3.13 6.46
CA PHE A 143 -9.76 4.26 7.14
C PHE A 143 -9.78 5.53 6.26
N THR A 144 -9.25 5.45 5.04
CA THR A 144 -9.29 6.56 4.08
C THR A 144 -10.73 6.94 3.74
N ARG A 145 -11.61 5.94 3.54
CA ARG A 145 -13.04 6.19 3.26
C ARG A 145 -13.66 7.06 4.34
N GLN A 146 -13.49 6.70 5.61
CA GLN A 146 -14.10 7.40 6.74
C GLN A 146 -13.56 8.83 6.88
N VAL A 147 -12.24 9.02 6.77
CA VAL A 147 -11.62 10.34 6.87
C VAL A 147 -12.11 11.25 5.76
N VAL A 148 -12.03 10.82 4.50
CA VAL A 148 -12.39 11.66 3.36
C VAL A 148 -13.89 11.89 3.28
N SER A 149 -14.72 10.88 3.54
CA SER A 149 -16.19 11.06 3.52
C SER A 149 -16.63 12.13 4.50
N LYS A 150 -16.02 12.16 5.69
CA LYS A 150 -16.26 13.18 6.72
C LYS A 150 -15.74 14.56 6.31
N ALA A 151 -14.48 14.64 5.88
CA ALA A 151 -13.82 15.91 5.52
C ALA A 151 -14.47 16.58 4.31
N TRP A 152 -14.76 15.81 3.27
CA TRP A 152 -15.32 16.33 2.02
C TRP A 152 -16.85 16.38 2.04
N LYS A 153 -17.50 15.78 3.05
CA LYS A 153 -18.97 15.66 3.15
C LYS A 153 -19.56 15.10 1.85
N THR A 154 -19.01 13.98 1.40
CA THR A 154 -19.43 13.27 0.19
C THR A 154 -19.46 11.78 0.47
N PRO A 155 -20.45 11.02 -0.04
CA PRO A 155 -20.39 9.58 0.03
C PRO A 155 -19.25 9.06 -0.84
N ILE A 156 -18.58 8.03 -0.35
CA ILE A 156 -17.63 7.20 -1.10
C ILE A 156 -18.24 5.82 -1.18
N GLN A 157 -18.64 5.41 -2.39
CA GLN A 157 -19.50 4.25 -2.60
C GLN A 157 -18.74 2.94 -2.40
N PHE A 158 -17.45 2.92 -2.72
CA PHE A 158 -16.65 1.69 -2.74
C PHE A 158 -15.42 1.81 -1.85
N VAL A 159 -15.08 0.71 -1.17
CA VAL A 159 -13.72 0.45 -0.71
C VAL A 159 -13.12 -0.57 -1.66
N HIS A 160 -12.13 -0.13 -2.42
CA HIS A 160 -11.40 -0.97 -3.35
C HIS A 160 -10.00 -1.19 -2.80
N TYR A 161 -9.88 -2.23 -1.98
CA TYR A 161 -8.62 -2.58 -1.34
C TYR A 161 -7.51 -2.87 -2.35
N PRO A 162 -6.24 -2.58 -2.02
CA PRO A 162 -5.11 -3.04 -2.82
C PRO A 162 -5.11 -4.55 -3.04
N MET A 163 -4.82 -4.95 -4.28
CA MET A 163 -4.71 -6.35 -4.66
C MET A 163 -3.43 -6.96 -4.10
N ILE A 164 -3.57 -8.13 -3.46
CA ILE A 164 -2.45 -8.93 -2.97
C ILE A 164 -2.52 -10.29 -3.65
N GLN A 165 -1.48 -10.63 -4.40
CA GLN A 165 -1.32 -11.98 -4.93
C GLN A 165 -0.88 -12.90 -3.80
N PRO A 166 -1.59 -14.00 -3.52
CA PRO A 166 -1.17 -14.97 -2.51
C PRO A 166 0.24 -15.48 -2.79
N LEU A 167 1.13 -15.39 -1.80
CA LEU A 167 2.52 -15.84 -1.95
C LEU A 167 2.69 -17.35 -1.75
N LEU A 168 1.65 -18.02 -1.29
CA LEU A 168 1.60 -19.46 -1.04
C LEU A 168 0.39 -20.08 -1.71
N GLN A 169 0.62 -21.16 -2.44
CA GLN A 169 -0.44 -22.06 -2.88
C GLN A 169 -0.89 -22.96 -1.73
N PRO A 170 -2.14 -23.48 -1.74
CA PRO A 170 -2.63 -24.36 -0.67
C PRO A 170 -1.72 -25.54 -0.34
N SER A 171 -1.09 -26.14 -1.36
CA SER A 171 -0.14 -27.25 -1.22
C SER A 171 1.18 -26.85 -0.56
N GLU A 172 1.58 -25.58 -0.63
CA GLU A 172 2.84 -25.07 -0.11
C GLU A 172 2.75 -24.62 1.35
N ILE A 173 1.54 -24.39 1.87
CA ILE A 173 1.32 -23.79 3.20
C ILE A 173 2.01 -24.61 4.29
N ALA A 174 1.81 -25.93 4.30
CA ALA A 174 2.36 -26.80 5.35
C ALA A 174 3.88 -26.74 5.38
N VAL A 175 4.52 -26.91 4.21
CA VAL A 175 5.97 -26.89 4.01
C VAL A 175 6.55 -25.52 4.33
N CYS A 176 5.96 -24.44 3.81
CA CYS A 176 6.45 -23.09 4.04
C CYS A 176 6.41 -22.74 5.53
N LEU A 177 5.32 -23.06 6.22
CA LEU A 177 5.20 -22.76 7.65
C LEU A 177 6.14 -23.63 8.51
N GLN A 178 6.56 -24.81 8.06
CA GLN A 178 7.61 -25.62 8.70
C GLN A 178 9.01 -25.04 8.46
N ALA A 179 9.24 -24.42 7.30
CA ALA A 179 10.51 -23.82 6.91
C ALA A 179 10.70 -22.37 7.43
N LYS A 180 9.77 -21.87 8.26
CA LYS A 180 9.86 -20.55 8.87
C LYS A 180 11.10 -20.44 9.75
N GLN A 181 11.75 -19.29 9.70
CA GLN A 181 12.94 -18.97 10.47
C GLN A 181 12.57 -18.00 11.62
N PRO A 182 13.35 -17.96 12.71
CA PRO A 182 13.16 -17.02 13.81
C PRO A 182 13.50 -15.58 13.37
N ILE A 183 12.70 -15.03 12.47
CA ILE A 183 12.85 -13.71 11.88
C ILE A 183 11.58 -12.93 12.20
N ILE A 184 11.78 -11.75 12.74
CA ILE A 184 10.80 -10.67 12.78
C ILE A 184 11.10 -9.77 11.59
N LEU A 185 10.11 -9.57 10.72
CA LEU A 185 10.28 -8.79 9.49
C LEU A 185 9.54 -7.46 9.58
N ASN A 186 10.20 -6.38 9.15
CA ASN A 186 9.57 -5.11 8.81
C ASN A 186 9.91 -4.74 7.37
N VAL A 187 8.93 -4.19 6.65
CA VAL A 187 9.10 -3.78 5.25
C VAL A 187 8.55 -2.38 5.05
N GLY A 188 9.42 -1.46 4.61
CA GLY A 188 9.06 -0.14 4.17
C GLY A 188 10.24 0.83 4.14
N ARG A 189 10.06 1.93 3.43
CA ARG A 189 11.10 2.94 3.16
C ARG A 189 11.62 3.58 4.45
N PHE A 190 12.90 3.94 4.46
CA PHE A 190 13.55 4.65 5.56
C PHE A 190 13.47 6.15 5.30
N PHE A 191 12.50 6.81 5.96
CA PHE A 191 12.27 8.25 5.90
C PHE A 191 11.43 8.71 7.11
N ARG A 192 11.63 9.95 7.56
CA ARG A 192 10.96 10.51 8.77
C ARG A 192 9.65 11.24 8.51
N GLN A 193 9.27 11.42 7.25
CA GLN A 193 8.13 12.25 6.87
C GLN A 193 6.83 11.42 6.80
N LEU A 194 5.67 12.10 6.86
CA LEU A 194 4.35 11.51 6.60
C LEU A 194 4.13 10.17 7.35
N HIS A 195 3.82 9.10 6.60
CA HIS A 195 3.61 7.73 7.04
C HIS A 195 4.92 6.98 7.29
N CYS A 196 5.81 7.58 8.09
CA CYS A 196 7.05 6.97 8.60
C CYS A 196 6.77 5.57 9.15
N LYS A 197 7.67 4.60 8.92
CA LYS A 197 7.46 3.22 9.42
C LYS A 197 7.87 3.05 10.89
N HIS A 198 8.39 4.09 11.52
CA HIS A 198 8.88 4.09 12.89
C HIS A 198 9.85 2.93 13.16
N GLN A 199 10.80 2.71 12.25
CA GLN A 199 11.79 1.64 12.39
C GLN A 199 12.64 1.82 13.65
N GLU A 200 12.84 3.05 14.14
CA GLU A 200 13.47 3.34 15.42
C GLU A 200 12.72 2.67 16.59
N ILE A 201 11.39 2.73 16.60
CA ILE A 201 10.55 2.12 17.64
C ILE A 201 10.64 0.60 17.58
N LEU A 202 10.65 0.04 16.38
CA LEU A 202 10.78 -1.40 16.18
C LEU A 202 12.16 -1.89 16.63
N VAL A 203 13.24 -1.23 16.22
CA VAL A 203 14.60 -1.59 16.62
C VAL A 203 14.76 -1.48 18.14
N GLN A 204 14.34 -0.37 18.75
CA GLN A 204 14.38 -0.21 20.22
C GLN A 204 13.61 -1.30 20.96
N SER A 205 12.42 -1.67 20.46
CA SER A 205 11.62 -2.72 21.10
C SER A 205 12.32 -4.08 21.00
N PHE A 206 12.92 -4.38 19.85
CA PHE A 206 13.68 -5.62 19.67
C PHE A 206 14.95 -5.69 20.52
N THR A 207 15.71 -4.59 20.62
CA THR A 207 16.91 -4.55 21.46
C THR A 207 16.57 -4.73 22.94
N ARG A 208 15.50 -4.11 23.43
CA ARG A 208 14.99 -4.35 24.79
C ARG A 208 14.60 -5.81 25.03
N LEU A 209 13.90 -6.45 24.09
CA LEU A 209 13.58 -7.88 24.19
C LEU A 209 14.82 -8.75 24.28
N CYS A 210 15.84 -8.48 23.46
CA CYS A 210 17.11 -9.21 23.49
C CYS A 210 17.85 -9.04 24.83
N GLN A 211 17.82 -7.84 25.41
CA GLN A 211 18.45 -7.56 26.72
C GLN A 211 17.72 -8.25 27.87
N GLN A 212 16.39 -8.17 27.89
CA GLN A 212 15.57 -8.68 28.99
C GLN A 212 15.42 -10.21 28.94
N PHE A 213 15.37 -10.79 27.73
CA PHE A 213 15.10 -12.21 27.52
C PHE A 213 16.11 -12.89 26.57
N PRO A 214 17.43 -12.82 26.84
CA PRO A 214 18.47 -13.27 25.91
C PRO A 214 18.36 -14.76 25.55
N GLN A 215 17.90 -15.61 26.47
CA GLN A 215 17.70 -17.03 26.20
C GLN A 215 16.48 -17.31 25.31
N VAL A 216 15.39 -16.55 25.48
CA VAL A 216 14.16 -16.70 24.69
C VAL A 216 14.37 -16.19 23.26
N LEU A 217 15.15 -15.12 23.11
CA LEU A 217 15.45 -14.49 21.82
C LEU A 217 16.67 -15.11 21.13
N ARG A 218 17.26 -16.18 21.68
CA ARG A 218 18.42 -16.84 21.08
C ARG A 218 18.09 -17.30 19.66
N GLY A 219 18.87 -16.81 18.69
CA GLY A 219 18.69 -17.12 17.27
C GLY A 219 17.65 -16.25 16.55
N TRP A 220 16.87 -15.45 17.27
CA TRP A 220 15.95 -14.48 16.65
C TRP A 220 16.72 -13.28 16.10
N LYS A 221 16.27 -12.79 14.95
CA LYS A 221 16.73 -11.51 14.37
C LYS A 221 15.58 -10.65 13.90
N LEU A 222 15.78 -9.33 13.95
CA LEU A 222 14.92 -8.36 13.28
C LEU A 222 15.53 -8.06 11.90
N VAL A 223 14.72 -8.16 10.85
CA VAL A 223 15.13 -7.79 9.48
C VAL A 223 14.27 -6.62 9.02
N CYS A 224 14.90 -5.50 8.68
CA CYS A 224 14.23 -4.31 8.16
C CYS A 224 14.61 -4.13 6.68
N ILE A 225 13.62 -4.25 5.79
CA ILE A 225 13.82 -4.15 4.33
C ILE A 225 13.15 -2.89 3.79
N GLY A 226 13.89 -2.08 3.03
CA GLY A 226 13.32 -0.93 2.33
C GLY A 226 14.37 0.08 1.88
N THR A 227 14.03 0.81 0.82
CA THR A 227 14.90 1.84 0.24
C THR A 227 15.14 2.99 1.22
N VAL A 228 16.33 3.59 1.14
CA VAL A 228 16.69 4.77 1.92
C VAL A 228 16.31 6.02 1.14
N GLU A 229 15.45 6.86 1.72
CA GLU A 229 15.17 8.22 1.22
C GLU A 229 15.73 9.30 2.18
N ASP A 230 16.14 8.89 3.39
CA ASP A 230 16.75 9.72 4.42
C ASP A 230 17.95 8.97 5.04
N GLU A 231 19.16 9.32 4.58
CA GLU A 231 20.43 8.70 5.03
C GLU A 231 20.73 8.95 6.51
N ALA A 232 20.35 10.12 7.04
CA ALA A 232 20.58 10.45 8.44
C ALA A 232 19.71 9.55 9.34
N TYR A 233 18.45 9.35 8.98
CA TYR A 233 17.56 8.44 9.68
C TYR A 233 18.02 6.98 9.59
N ALA A 234 18.43 6.51 8.40
CA ALA A 234 18.95 5.15 8.25
C ALA A 234 20.20 4.92 9.13
N THR A 235 21.10 5.91 9.20
CA THR A 235 22.30 5.87 10.05
C THR A 235 21.94 5.80 11.54
N GLU A 236 20.98 6.60 12.00
CA GLU A 236 20.52 6.59 13.39
C GLU A 236 19.91 5.24 13.78
N ILE A 237 19.04 4.66 12.95
CA ILE A 237 18.44 3.36 13.23
C ILE A 237 19.51 2.27 13.28
N LYS A 238 20.50 2.32 12.37
CA LYS A 238 21.62 1.38 12.39
C LYS A 238 22.46 1.50 13.67
N ALA A 239 22.61 2.71 14.22
CA ALA A 239 23.27 2.92 15.50
C ALA A 239 22.47 2.33 16.67
N LEU A 240 21.13 2.45 16.67
CA LEU A 240 20.26 1.83 17.70
C LEU A 240 20.37 0.30 17.71
N ALA A 241 20.67 -0.31 16.57
CA ALA A 241 20.84 -1.74 16.40
C ALA A 241 22.23 -2.27 16.80
N LYS A 242 23.18 -1.41 17.20
CA LYS A 242 24.56 -1.81 17.48
C LYS A 242 24.61 -2.90 18.56
N HIS A 243 25.32 -3.99 18.27
CA HIS A 243 25.45 -5.19 19.13
C HIS A 243 24.21 -6.09 19.25
N PHE A 244 23.15 -5.83 18.47
CA PHE A 244 21.95 -6.66 18.43
C PHE A 244 21.77 -7.35 17.07
N PRO A 245 21.05 -8.49 17.00
CA PRO A 245 20.83 -9.20 15.75
C PRO A 245 19.76 -8.51 14.91
N VAL A 246 20.11 -7.35 14.35
CA VAL A 246 19.28 -6.57 13.43
C VAL A 246 19.96 -6.47 12.07
N GLU A 247 19.24 -6.81 11.01
CA GLU A 247 19.71 -6.79 9.63
C GLU A 247 18.94 -5.73 8.83
N PHE A 248 19.67 -4.91 8.08
CA PHE A 248 19.10 -3.88 7.20
C PHE A 248 19.37 -4.25 5.74
N ILE A 249 18.33 -4.21 4.90
CA ILE A 249 18.44 -4.53 3.46
C ILE A 249 17.79 -3.40 2.66
N HIS A 250 18.60 -2.60 1.98
CA HIS A 250 18.12 -1.39 1.30
C HIS A 250 17.89 -1.55 -0.21
N ASP A 251 18.47 -2.60 -0.79
CA ASP A 251 18.53 -2.89 -2.22
C ASP A 251 17.90 -4.26 -2.55
N ALA A 252 16.87 -4.65 -1.81
CA ALA A 252 16.22 -5.94 -2.03
C ALA A 252 15.51 -5.98 -3.39
N SER A 253 15.89 -6.95 -4.24
CA SER A 253 15.07 -7.34 -5.38
C SER A 253 13.71 -7.83 -4.92
N ARG A 254 12.71 -7.82 -5.81
CA ARG A 254 11.38 -8.37 -5.53
C ARG A 254 11.49 -9.82 -5.06
N GLU A 255 12.26 -10.66 -5.75
CA GLU A 255 12.49 -12.06 -5.39
C GLU A 255 13.07 -12.22 -3.98
N LYS A 256 14.07 -11.41 -3.63
CA LYS A 256 14.67 -11.40 -2.29
C LYS A 256 13.62 -11.02 -1.24
N LEU A 257 12.82 -9.98 -1.50
CA LEU A 257 11.73 -9.58 -0.62
C LEU A 257 10.69 -10.70 -0.42
N MET A 258 10.26 -11.37 -1.50
CA MET A 258 9.35 -12.53 -1.42
C MET A 258 9.95 -13.67 -0.57
N THR A 259 11.25 -13.91 -0.70
CA THR A 259 11.97 -14.90 0.10
C THR A 259 11.92 -14.55 1.59
N TYR A 260 12.13 -13.28 1.97
CA TYR A 260 12.04 -12.87 3.38
C TYR A 260 10.62 -12.97 3.93
N TYR A 261 9.58 -12.62 3.14
CA TYR A 261 8.20 -12.86 3.56
C TYR A 261 7.93 -14.35 3.84
N LYS A 262 8.40 -15.25 2.95
CA LYS A 262 8.27 -16.71 3.16
C LYS A 262 9.07 -17.21 4.36
N LYS A 263 10.26 -16.67 4.62
CA LYS A 263 11.12 -17.08 5.76
C LYS A 263 10.66 -16.51 7.11
N ALA A 264 10.09 -15.31 7.15
CA ALA A 264 9.78 -14.63 8.41
C ALA A 264 8.63 -15.25 9.19
N SER A 265 8.84 -15.49 10.48
CA SER A 265 7.83 -16.05 11.38
C SER A 265 6.83 -15.00 11.85
N ILE A 266 7.30 -13.79 12.11
CA ILE A 266 6.52 -12.66 12.65
C ILE A 266 6.75 -11.44 11.76
N TYR A 267 5.72 -10.62 11.59
CA TYR A 267 5.79 -9.34 10.88
C TYR A 267 5.43 -8.19 11.82
N TRP A 268 6.25 -7.14 11.83
CA TRP A 268 6.07 -5.95 12.65
C TRP A 268 5.79 -4.71 11.81
N HIS A 269 4.92 -3.84 12.33
CA HIS A 269 4.57 -2.58 11.68
C HIS A 269 4.15 -1.52 12.72
N ALA A 270 4.65 -0.30 12.57
CA ALA A 270 4.52 0.78 13.56
C ALA A 270 4.10 2.15 13.00
N THR A 271 3.69 2.27 11.72
CA THR A 271 3.32 3.59 11.17
C THR A 271 2.15 4.22 11.92
N GLY A 272 2.33 5.46 12.37
CA GLY A 272 1.33 6.17 13.17
C GLY A 272 1.49 5.96 14.68
N PHE A 273 2.56 5.30 15.14
CA PHE A 273 2.88 5.24 16.56
C PHE A 273 3.06 6.65 17.14
N GLY A 274 2.40 6.93 18.27
CA GLY A 274 2.43 8.24 18.92
C GLY A 274 1.63 9.35 18.21
N GLU A 275 1.03 9.05 17.05
CA GLU A 275 0.25 10.02 16.28
C GLU A 275 -1.24 9.96 16.64
N ASN A 276 -1.97 11.05 16.42
CA ASN A 276 -3.42 11.10 16.63
C ASN A 276 -4.15 10.94 15.29
N PRO A 277 -4.93 9.86 15.07
CA PRO A 277 -5.54 9.56 13.77
C PRO A 277 -6.63 10.54 13.37
N ARG A 278 -7.17 11.33 14.32
CA ARG A 278 -8.14 12.39 14.01
C ARG A 278 -7.47 13.70 13.61
N LYS A 279 -6.24 13.95 14.08
CA LYS A 279 -5.49 15.18 13.79
C LYS A 279 -4.58 15.02 12.57
N ASN A 280 -3.85 13.91 12.50
CA ASN A 280 -2.80 13.64 11.51
C ASN A 280 -3.04 12.30 10.79
N PRO A 281 -4.22 12.07 10.17
CA PRO A 281 -4.50 10.80 9.50
C PRO A 281 -3.52 10.49 8.35
N GLU A 282 -2.92 11.50 7.73
CA GLU A 282 -1.90 11.33 6.69
C GLU A 282 -0.63 10.62 7.17
N LYS A 283 -0.34 10.68 8.48
CA LYS A 283 0.79 9.99 9.11
C LYS A 283 0.48 8.56 9.53
N MET A 284 -0.78 8.15 9.46
CA MET A 284 -1.17 6.76 9.69
C MET A 284 -0.79 5.89 8.50
N GLU A 285 -0.75 4.58 8.71
CA GLU A 285 -0.79 3.67 7.58
C GLU A 285 -2.16 3.78 6.90
N HIS A 286 -2.18 4.09 5.60
CA HIS A 286 -3.44 4.31 4.90
C HIS A 286 -4.15 2.98 4.64
N PHE A 287 -3.39 1.92 4.34
CA PHE A 287 -3.88 0.55 4.21
C PHE A 287 -2.95 -0.44 4.92
N GLY A 288 -1.81 -0.77 4.30
CA GLY A 288 -0.85 -1.75 4.84
C GLY A 288 -0.57 -2.93 3.90
N ILE A 289 -0.25 -2.66 2.62
CA ILE A 289 0.04 -3.69 1.60
C ILE A 289 1.07 -4.71 2.11
N SER A 290 2.17 -4.25 2.68
CA SER A 290 3.24 -5.10 3.19
C SER A 290 2.82 -6.01 4.34
N THR A 291 1.83 -5.59 5.15
CA THR A 291 1.27 -6.43 6.21
C THR A 291 0.49 -7.59 5.61
N VAL A 292 -0.36 -7.32 4.62
CA VAL A 292 -1.13 -8.37 3.95
C VAL A 292 -0.22 -9.29 3.12
N GLU A 293 0.83 -8.76 2.47
CA GLU A 293 1.84 -9.59 1.80
C GLU A 293 2.51 -10.55 2.80
N ALA A 294 2.94 -10.07 3.96
CA ALA A 294 3.54 -10.90 5.00
C ALA A 294 2.57 -11.98 5.53
N MET A 295 1.31 -11.60 5.77
CA MET A 295 0.25 -12.52 6.18
C MET A 295 -0.01 -13.59 5.12
N SER A 296 -0.02 -13.22 3.83
CA SER A 296 -0.21 -14.16 2.72
C SER A 296 0.94 -15.17 2.58
N ALA A 297 2.14 -14.81 3.05
CA ALA A 297 3.29 -15.71 3.17
C ALA A 297 3.34 -16.47 4.51
N GLY A 298 2.35 -16.31 5.38
CA GLY A 298 2.29 -17.01 6.66
C GLY A 298 3.16 -16.43 7.76
N ALA A 299 3.53 -15.15 7.70
CA ALA A 299 4.09 -14.46 8.87
C ALA A 299 2.94 -14.02 9.80
N ALA A 300 3.10 -14.22 11.12
CA ALA A 300 2.14 -13.75 12.11
C ALA A 300 2.23 -12.22 12.25
N PRO A 301 1.16 -11.46 12.00
CA PRO A 301 1.22 -10.00 12.12
C PRO A 301 1.19 -9.60 13.60
N VAL A 302 2.07 -8.70 14.01
CA VAL A 302 1.99 -7.93 15.27
C VAL A 302 2.16 -6.46 14.90
N VAL A 303 1.04 -5.78 14.67
CA VAL A 303 1.01 -4.47 13.99
C VAL A 303 0.24 -3.44 14.79
N ILE A 304 0.56 -2.16 14.60
CA ILE A 304 -0.10 -1.06 15.29
C ILE A 304 -1.62 -1.10 15.09
N GLY A 305 -2.39 -0.89 16.16
CA GLY A 305 -3.85 -0.89 16.16
C GLY A 305 -4.48 0.42 15.70
N GLN A 306 -3.98 1.01 14.61
CA GLN A 306 -4.42 2.31 14.10
C GLN A 306 -4.44 2.35 12.57
N GLY A 307 -5.12 3.35 11.99
CA GLY A 307 -5.20 3.54 10.54
C GLY A 307 -5.81 2.34 9.81
N GLY A 308 -5.30 2.05 8.62
CA GLY A 308 -5.71 0.91 7.78
C GLY A 308 -5.35 -0.47 8.36
N GLN A 309 -4.49 -0.54 9.39
CA GLN A 309 -4.13 -1.84 10.00
C GLN A 309 -5.30 -2.49 10.74
N LEU A 310 -6.24 -1.70 11.26
CA LEU A 310 -7.40 -2.20 12.01
C LEU A 310 -8.31 -3.11 11.18
N GLU A 311 -8.49 -2.79 9.90
CA GLU A 311 -9.32 -3.61 9.01
C GLU A 311 -8.59 -4.87 8.52
N ILE A 312 -7.25 -4.82 8.40
CA ILE A 312 -6.41 -5.99 8.10
C ILE A 312 -6.47 -6.99 9.26
N LEU A 313 -6.47 -6.48 10.50
CA LEU A 313 -6.54 -7.29 11.72
C LEU A 313 -7.97 -7.61 12.20
N ARG A 314 -9.02 -7.38 11.40
CA ARG A 314 -10.41 -7.63 11.82
C ARG A 314 -10.62 -9.03 12.41
N ASP A 315 -10.00 -10.05 11.80
CA ASP A 315 -10.11 -11.45 12.24
C ASP A 315 -8.97 -11.87 13.21
N LEU A 316 -8.07 -10.93 13.52
CA LEU A 316 -6.87 -11.10 14.35
C LEU A 316 -6.65 -9.93 15.34
N PRO A 317 -7.70 -9.40 16.02
CA PRO A 317 -7.59 -8.13 16.76
C PRO A 317 -6.61 -8.21 17.94
N ALA A 318 -6.43 -9.41 18.51
CA ALA A 318 -5.51 -9.68 19.61
C ALA A 318 -4.03 -9.36 19.26
N TRP A 319 -3.69 -9.28 17.98
CA TRP A 319 -2.34 -9.00 17.51
C TRP A 319 -2.12 -7.55 17.06
N SER A 320 -3.10 -6.69 17.33
CA SER A 320 -2.90 -5.24 17.31
C SER A 320 -2.21 -4.78 18.60
N TRP A 321 -1.42 -3.71 18.53
CA TRP A 321 -0.79 -3.07 19.70
C TRP A 321 -0.90 -1.55 19.64
N GLN A 322 -0.85 -0.89 20.80
CA GLN A 322 -0.88 0.57 20.92
C GLN A 322 0.37 1.12 21.62
N THR A 323 1.02 0.30 22.45
CA THR A 323 2.23 0.67 23.19
C THR A 323 3.38 -0.27 22.82
N GLN A 324 4.63 0.18 23.01
CA GLN A 324 5.78 -0.71 22.79
C GLN A 324 5.77 -1.91 23.75
N ALA A 325 5.27 -1.75 24.97
CA ALA A 325 5.13 -2.85 25.92
C ALA A 325 4.17 -3.94 25.40
N GLU A 326 3.07 -3.55 24.73
CA GLU A 326 2.17 -4.50 24.09
C GLU A 326 2.81 -5.20 22.88
N LEU A 327 3.55 -4.47 22.04
CA LEU A 327 4.32 -5.04 20.94
C LEU A 327 5.28 -6.13 21.45
N GLU A 328 6.03 -5.81 22.51
CA GLU A 328 6.99 -6.70 23.14
C GLU A 328 6.32 -7.93 23.78
N ALA A 329 5.26 -7.72 24.57
CA ALA A 329 4.54 -8.80 25.24
C ALA A 329 3.86 -9.77 24.26
N LYS A 330 3.22 -9.25 23.21
CA LYS A 330 2.60 -10.07 22.16
C LYS A 330 3.65 -10.86 21.37
N THR A 331 4.78 -10.23 21.07
CA THR A 331 5.90 -10.91 20.39
C THR A 331 6.45 -12.04 21.26
N LEU A 332 6.71 -11.78 22.56
CA LEU A 332 7.18 -12.82 23.49
C LEU A 332 6.19 -13.98 23.61
N THR A 333 4.88 -13.68 23.61
CA THR A 333 3.83 -14.70 23.62
C THR A 333 3.97 -15.64 22.42
N LEU A 334 4.14 -15.09 21.22
CA LEU A 334 4.32 -15.88 20.00
C LEU A 334 5.63 -16.66 19.99
N ILE A 335 6.74 -16.04 20.42
CA ILE A 335 8.05 -16.69 20.45
C ILE A 335 8.07 -17.88 21.43
N LYS A 336 7.43 -17.74 22.60
CA LYS A 336 7.40 -18.78 23.63
C LYS A 336 6.37 -19.89 23.33
N ASN A 337 5.35 -19.63 22.53
CA ASN A 337 4.25 -20.55 22.28
C ASN A 337 4.13 -20.90 20.78
N GLN A 338 4.89 -21.90 20.35
CA GLN A 338 4.92 -22.38 18.97
C GLN A 338 3.53 -22.81 18.43
N PRO A 339 2.69 -23.56 19.18
CA PRO A 339 1.32 -23.85 18.76
C PRO A 339 0.46 -22.61 18.49
N GLN A 340 0.57 -21.59 19.36
CA GLN A 340 -0.14 -20.33 19.16
C GLN A 340 0.39 -19.57 17.96
N LEU A 341 1.71 -19.46 17.79
CA LEU A 341 2.32 -18.87 16.60
C LEU A 341 1.80 -19.54 15.32
N ARG A 342 1.79 -20.87 15.29
CA ARG A 342 1.27 -21.62 14.13
C ARG A 342 -0.20 -21.33 13.85
N THR A 343 -1.02 -21.22 14.89
CA THR A 343 -2.45 -20.88 14.78
C THR A 343 -2.62 -19.50 14.14
N VAL A 344 -1.86 -18.51 14.60
CA VAL A 344 -1.92 -17.14 14.10
C VAL A 344 -1.44 -17.05 12.65
N GLN A 345 -0.38 -17.77 12.30
CA GLN A 345 0.12 -17.81 10.91
C GLN A 345 -0.92 -18.40 9.95
N LEU A 346 -1.64 -19.46 10.33
CA LEU A 346 -2.72 -20.03 9.53
C LEU A 346 -3.91 -19.08 9.39
N GLN A 347 -4.30 -18.41 10.48
CA GLN A 347 -5.34 -17.39 10.46
C GLN A 347 -4.94 -16.20 9.58
N ALA A 348 -3.66 -15.78 9.63
CA ALA A 348 -3.13 -14.69 8.80
C ALA A 348 -3.22 -15.03 7.30
N ILE A 349 -2.84 -16.24 6.89
CA ILE A 349 -2.99 -16.70 5.50
C ILE A 349 -4.46 -16.68 5.08
N LYS A 350 -5.37 -17.16 5.95
CA LYS A 350 -6.81 -17.16 5.68
C LYS A 350 -7.35 -15.74 5.52
N ALA A 351 -7.00 -14.82 6.42
CA ALA A 351 -7.44 -13.42 6.39
C ALA A 351 -6.92 -12.69 5.14
N ALA A 352 -5.66 -12.95 4.73
CA ALA A 352 -5.06 -12.33 3.55
C ALA A 352 -5.83 -12.63 2.25
N LYS A 353 -6.53 -13.78 2.15
CA LYS A 353 -7.38 -14.13 1.00
C LYS A 353 -8.52 -13.15 0.75
N TYR A 354 -8.91 -12.35 1.76
CA TYR A 354 -9.90 -11.29 1.58
C TYR A 354 -9.45 -10.21 0.58
N TYR A 355 -8.14 -10.07 0.36
CA TYR A 355 -7.55 -9.04 -0.51
C TYR A 355 -7.08 -9.61 -1.86
N SER A 356 -7.75 -10.66 -2.34
CA SER A 356 -7.35 -11.40 -3.53
C SER A 356 -7.59 -10.66 -4.86
N PRO A 357 -6.93 -11.09 -5.96
CA PRO A 357 -7.18 -10.56 -7.30
C PRO A 357 -8.64 -10.66 -7.74
N GLU A 358 -9.35 -11.72 -7.36
CA GLU A 358 -10.73 -11.96 -7.76
C GLU A 358 -11.66 -10.89 -7.17
N ARG A 359 -11.54 -10.62 -5.86
CA ARG A 359 -12.32 -9.59 -5.19
C ARG A 359 -11.97 -8.19 -5.72
N PHE A 360 -10.68 -7.94 -5.96
CA PHE A 360 -10.22 -6.70 -6.57
C PHE A 360 -10.91 -6.47 -7.92
N ALA A 361 -10.91 -7.49 -8.78
CA ALA A 361 -11.54 -7.43 -10.10
C ALA A 361 -13.06 -7.29 -10.02
N GLU A 362 -13.72 -8.00 -9.10
CA GLU A 362 -15.17 -7.90 -8.89
C GLU A 362 -15.59 -6.47 -8.48
N THR A 363 -14.86 -5.88 -7.54
CA THR A 363 -15.13 -4.50 -7.09
C THR A 363 -14.88 -3.50 -8.22
N LEU A 364 -13.81 -3.68 -8.99
CA LEU A 364 -13.52 -2.85 -10.16
C LEU A 364 -14.63 -2.94 -11.23
N LYS A 365 -15.11 -4.15 -11.54
CA LYS A 365 -16.23 -4.35 -12.47
C LYS A 365 -17.50 -3.63 -12.00
N LYS A 366 -17.80 -3.66 -10.69
CA LYS A 366 -18.94 -2.93 -10.10
C LYS A 366 -18.81 -1.42 -10.25
N MET A 367 -17.60 -0.87 -10.22
CA MET A 367 -17.36 0.56 -10.45
C MET A 367 -17.47 0.96 -11.93
N LEU A 368 -17.22 0.02 -12.84
CA LEU A 368 -17.30 0.20 -14.29
C LEU A 368 -18.71 -0.01 -14.86
N ALA A 369 -19.53 -0.85 -14.22
CA ALA A 369 -20.96 -0.98 -14.48
C ALA A 369 -21.67 0.35 -14.26
#